data_AF-A0A2E3DDP9-F1
#
_entry.id   AF-A0A2E3DDP9-F1
#
_cell.length_a   1.000
_cell.length_b   1.000
_cell.length_c   1.000
_cell.angle_alpha   90.00
_cell.angle_beta   90.00
_cell.angle_gamma   90.00
#
_symmetry.space_group_name_H-M   'P 1'
#
loop_
_entity.id
_entity.type
_entity.pdbx_description
1 polymer ?
#
loop_
_entity_poly.entity_id
_entity_poly.type
_entity_poly.pdbx_seq_one_letter_code
_entity_poly.pdbx_strand_id
1 'polypeptide(L)' 'MYLVTDITFDTTDGGNREGEDLMTLEEERNLEEDARGLWYARDEYHLCDKITAKFGFGIIHINSTTETLHPLTAYM' A
#
# COMPACT_ATOMS: atom_id res chain seq x y z
N MET A 1 4.66 -8.44 11.39
CA MET A 1 3.57 -7.48 11.08
C MET A 1 4.22 -6.29 10.43
N TYR A 2 3.65 -5.77 9.36
CA TYR A 2 4.20 -4.66 8.59
C TYR A 2 3.27 -3.46 8.75
N LEU A 3 3.83 -2.30 9.10
CA LEU A 3 3.14 -1.02 9.01
C LEU A 3 3.47 -0.41 7.66
N VAL A 4 2.48 -0.34 6.79
CA VAL A 4 2.57 0.37 5.50
C VAL A 4 2.29 1.83 5.76
N THR A 5 3.30 2.68 5.53
CA THR A 5 3.19 4.13 5.72
C THR A 5 2.91 4.84 4.41
N ASP A 6 3.38 4.27 3.29
CA ASP A 6 3.18 4.83 1.96
C ASP A 6 3.05 3.72 0.93
N ILE A 7 2.18 3.93 -0.05
CA ILE A 7 1.91 2.98 -1.12
C ILE A 7 1.33 3.70 -2.32
N THR A 8 1.73 3.28 -3.52
CA THR A 8 1.21 3.78 -4.78
C THR A 8 0.83 2.62 -5.67
N PHE A 9 -0.41 2.66 -6.15
CA PHE A 9 -0.97 1.65 -7.04
C PHE A 9 -0.79 2.02 -8.51
N ASP A 10 -0.63 1.00 -9.36
CA ASP A 10 -0.73 1.18 -10.80
C ASP A 10 -2.21 1.20 -11.19
N THR A 11 -2.80 2.40 -11.13
CA THR A 11 -4.18 2.67 -11.54
C THR A 11 -4.29 3.04 -13.02
N THR A 12 -3.16 3.21 -13.69
CA THR A 12 -3.09 3.53 -15.12
C THR A 12 -2.96 2.26 -15.93
N ASP A 13 -3.81 2.07 -16.94
CA ASP A 13 -3.64 0.96 -17.89
C ASP A 13 -2.37 1.18 -18.73
N GLY A 14 -1.22 0.72 -18.21
CA GLY A 14 0.08 0.83 -18.88
C GLY A 14 0.56 2.26 -19.12
N GLY A 15 0.17 3.21 -18.28
CA GLY A 15 0.57 4.62 -18.38
C GLY A 15 -0.25 5.47 -19.36
N ASN A 16 -1.33 4.93 -19.93
CA ASN A 16 -2.21 5.69 -20.82
C ASN A 16 -3.45 6.21 -20.06
N ARG A 17 -3.47 7.51 -19.77
CA ARG A 17 -4.60 8.21 -19.11
C ARG A 17 -5.69 8.60 -20.13
N GLU A 18 -6.01 7.73 -21.08
CA GLU A 18 -7.09 7.93 -22.06
C GLU A 18 -8.16 6.83 -21.95
N GLY A 19 -9.23 7.11 -21.21
CA GLY A 19 -10.39 6.23 -21.04
C GLY A 19 -11.40 6.77 -20.03
N GLU A 20 -12.69 6.45 -20.21
CA GLU A 20 -13.77 6.89 -19.31
C GLU A 20 -13.81 6.12 -17.97
N ASP A 21 -13.05 5.02 -17.85
CA ASP A 21 -12.93 4.15 -16.67
C ASP A 21 -11.66 4.40 -15.84
N LEU A 22 -10.98 5.54 -16.03
CA LEU A 22 -9.83 5.90 -15.21
C LEU A 22 -10.30 6.31 -13.81
N MET A 23 -9.73 5.64 -12.81
CA MET A 23 -9.89 6.02 -11.42
C MET A 23 -9.54 7.51 -11.26
N THR A 24 -10.44 8.27 -10.67
CA THR A 24 -10.19 9.69 -10.40
C THR A 24 -9.04 9.83 -9.40
N LEU A 25 -8.34 10.97 -9.42
CA LEU A 25 -7.26 11.24 -8.46
C LEU A 25 -7.72 11.14 -6.99
N GLU A 26 -9.01 11.39 -6.72
CA GLU A 26 -9.59 11.28 -5.39
C GLU A 26 -9.80 9.82 -4.99
N GLU A 27 -10.31 8.98 -5.90
CA GLU A 27 -10.43 7.54 -5.67
C GLU A 27 -9.06 6.86 -5.50
N GLU A 28 -8.06 7.28 -6.28
CA GLU A 28 -6.67 6.82 -6.16
C GLU A 28 -6.10 7.14 -4.77
N ARG A 29 -6.30 8.37 -4.30
CA ARG A 29 -5.89 8.76 -2.94
C ARG A 29 -6.62 7.99 -1.85
N ASN A 30 -7.93 7.76 -2.00
CA ASN A 30 -8.71 6.98 -1.03
C ASN A 30 -8.23 5.52 -0.99
N LEU A 31 -7.90 4.94 -2.15
CA LEU A 31 -7.34 3.59 -2.25
C LEU A 31 -5.98 3.48 -1.52
N GLU A 32 -5.09 4.45 -1.74
CA GLU A 32 -3.80 4.51 -1.06
C GLU A 32 -3.96 4.68 0.45
N GLU A 33 -4.88 5.55 0.89
CA GLU A 33 -5.19 5.75 2.31
C GLU A 33 -5.77 4.48 2.96
N ASP A 34 -6.64 3.75 2.26
CA ASP A 34 -7.22 2.48 2.73
C ASP A 34 -6.19 1.33 2.80
N ALA A 35 -5.16 1.40 1.96
CA ALA A 35 -4.08 0.42 1.93
C ALA A 35 -3.02 0.67 3.00
N ARG A 36 -2.88 1.91 3.49
CA ARG A 36 -2.00 2.25 4.61
C ARG A 36 -2.49 1.61 5.92
N GLY A 37 -1.53 1.29 6.79
CA GLY A 37 -1.82 0.70 8.10
C GLY A 37 -1.15 -0.64 8.34
N LEU A 38 -1.69 -1.41 9.29
CA LEU A 38 -1.07 -2.64 9.78
C LEU A 38 -1.52 -3.86 8.99
N TRP A 39 -0.56 -4.56 8.42
CA TRP A 39 -0.76 -5.77 7.64
C TRP A 39 0.00 -6.95 8.24
N TYR A 40 -0.68 -8.09 8.30
CA TYR A 40 -0.03 -9.35 8.62
C TYR A 40 0.46 -10.03 7.35
N ALA A 41 1.78 -10.05 7.17
CA ALA A 41 2.48 -10.75 6.10
C ALA A 41 3.68 -11.53 6.66
N ARG A 42 4.17 -12.49 5.87
CA ARG A 42 5.28 -13.39 6.21
C ARG A 42 6.63 -12.77 5.85
N ASP A 43 6.62 -12.08 4.73
CA ASP A 43 7.73 -11.36 4.10
C ASP A 43 7.12 -10.24 3.23
N GLU A 44 7.97 -9.40 2.64
CA GLU A 44 7.55 -8.26 1.81
C GLU A 44 6.82 -8.69 0.53
N TYR A 45 7.17 -9.82 -0.08
CA TYR A 45 6.47 -10.32 -1.26
C TYR A 45 5.05 -10.75 -0.90
N HIS A 46 4.89 -11.48 0.22
CA HIS A 46 3.58 -11.86 0.74
C HIS A 46 2.75 -10.63 1.16
N LEU A 47 3.38 -9.53 1.57
CA LEU A 47 2.70 -8.26 1.84
C LEU A 47 2.11 -7.69 0.55
N CYS A 48 2.93 -7.56 -0.49
CA CYS A 48 2.50 -7.08 -1.81
C CYS A 48 1.36 -7.94 -2.36
N ASP A 49 1.52 -9.27 -2.35
CA ASP A 49 0.51 -10.21 -2.83
C ASP A 49 -0.83 -10.01 -2.11
N LYS A 50 -0.80 -9.80 -0.78
CA LYS A 50 -2.03 -9.58 0.00
C LYS A 50 -2.72 -8.27 -0.31
N ILE A 51 -1.95 -7.20 -0.44
CA ILE A 51 -2.49 -5.88 -0.75
C ILE A 51 -3.08 -5.89 -2.17
N THR A 52 -2.34 -6.41 -3.16
CA THR A 52 -2.84 -6.59 -4.52
C THR A 52 -4.05 -7.51 -4.57
N ALA A 53 -4.11 -8.59 -3.80
CA ALA A 53 -5.29 -9.45 -3.73
C ALA A 53 -6.52 -8.77 -3.10
N LYS A 54 -6.32 -7.83 -2.17
CA LYS A 54 -7.43 -7.09 -1.54
C LYS A 54 -7.98 -6.00 -2.44
N PHE A 55 -7.11 -5.24 -3.09
CA PHE A 55 -7.49 -4.05 -3.85
C PHE A 55 -7.63 -4.29 -5.35
N GLY A 56 -7.00 -5.35 -5.89
CA GLY A 56 -7.05 -5.68 -7.31
C GLY A 56 -6.07 -4.89 -8.18
N PHE A 57 -5.24 -4.03 -7.59
CA PHE A 57 -4.28 -3.19 -8.30
C PHE A 57 -2.83 -3.64 -8.07
N GLY A 58 -2.03 -3.52 -9.13
CA GLY A 58 -0.58 -3.68 -9.03
C GLY A 58 0.02 -2.57 -8.17
N ILE A 59 1.15 -2.86 -7.51
CA ILE A 59 1.84 -1.90 -6.65
C ILE A 59 3.09 -1.41 -7.38
N ILE A 60 3.21 -0.10 -7.56
CA ILE A 60 4.40 0.54 -8.16
C ILE A 60 5.43 0.80 -7.06
N HIS A 61 4.96 1.30 -5.92
CA HIS A 61 5.80 1.69 -4.81
C HIS A 61 5.12 1.30 -3.49
N ILE A 62 5.90 0.81 -2.54
CA ILE A 62 5.44 0.55 -1.18
C ILE A 62 6.58 0.84 -0.21
N ASN A 63 6.25 1.58 0.85
CA ASN A 63 7.10 1.78 2.00
C ASN A 63 6.45 1.14 3.21
N SER A 64 7.14 0.18 3.82
CA SER A 64 6.65 -0.53 4.98
C SER A 64 7.77 -0.79 5.98
N THR A 65 7.40 -0.87 7.26
CA THR A 65 8.33 -1.19 8.34
C THR A 65 7.78 -2.31 9.22
N THR A 66 8.66 -3.20 9.67
CA THR A 66 8.33 -4.18 10.72
C THR A 66 8.59 -3.63 12.12
N GLU A 67 9.12 -2.41 12.25
CA GLU A 67 9.39 -1.73 13.51
C GLU A 67 8.12 -1.15 14.13
N THR A 68 7.13 -2.00 14.34
CA THR A 68 5.82 -1.62 14.88
C THR A 68 5.84 -1.66 16.42
N LEU A 69 6.62 -0.76 17.06
CA LEU A 69 6.81 -0.48 18.51
C LEU A 69 8.09 -1.06 19.18
N HIS A 70 8.80 -0.27 20.02
CA HIS A 70 8.48 -0.07 21.45
C HIS A 70 8.72 1.37 21.99
N PRO A 71 7.71 2.06 22.58
CA PRO A 71 7.92 3.23 23.46
C PRO A 71 8.50 2.88 24.84
N LEU A 72 8.74 1.59 25.12
CA LEU A 72 9.42 1.14 26.34
C LEU A 72 10.96 1.09 26.19
N THR A 73 11.52 1.33 25.00
CA THR A 73 12.97 1.48 24.79
C THR A 73 13.42 2.95 24.71
N ALA A 74 12.49 3.91 24.86
CA ALA A 74 12.81 5.34 24.89
C ALA A 74 13.24 5.85 26.29
N TYR A 75 13.22 4.98 27.30
CA TYR A 75 13.75 5.26 28.65
C TYR A 75 14.73 4.15 29.06
N MET A 76 15.99 4.27 28.64
CA MET A 76 17.15 3.75 29.38
C MET A 76 18.25 4.80 29.37
#